data_AF-A0A924R0R4-F1
#
_entry.id   AF-A0A924R0R4-F1
#
_cell.length_a   1.000
_cell.length_b   1.000
_cell.length_c   1.000
_cell.angle_alpha   90.00
_cell.angle_beta   90.00
_cell.angle_gamma   90.00
#
_symmetry.space_group_name_H-M   'P 1'
#
loop_
_entity.id
_entity.type
_entity.pdbx_description
1 polymer ?
#
loop_
_entity_poly.entity_id
_entity_poly.type
_entity_poly.pdbx_seq_one_letter_code
_entity_poly.pdbx_strand_id
1 'polypeptide(L)'
;MTSFRLNPLDAAWLFTESRATPNHVGGLLQFKLPPHAPQDFMHKLMAEFRGFRKFTAPWNRKLKYAFNLNPMAEWVEDRNIDLEYHVRHAALPWPGGERELGELVGRLQSTPLDLSRPPWECTIIEGLEGHRFALFIKMHHSLIDGVSGVKLLQGAMATSARESLELPPFWAAGKESARKAKRSSPPLTPETLMPTVAHAVTGAMQEISMQAKTIPQLISAFSKMVSSAVKPGEGMMVPFDAPITVLNGRVREKRRFATQRFPMARLRNVAAVAECTLNDVVLAICGGALRRFLSERNGLPKKSLTAGIPVSVRPKDDEGTGNAISFIISTLGTDIADPKERLDAIRASVKLAKEHVQSLPRQAMLQYTVLLMAPTILTLLTGIGGRTRPMFNITISNVPGPDKPLYFRGAELLATYPASIVTHGQALNITCQSYAGYMNFGFTGCHSSMPSMQRLAVYTGEALQELENTLGVEAQEVPAAAKAKTVARKAAAAPRTATPRKRVAKPAAK
;
A
#
# COMPACT_ATOMS: atom_id res chain seq x y z
N MET A 1 -28.08 16.54 -5.18
CA MET A 1 -26.89 15.72 -4.83
C MET A 1 -25.74 16.69 -4.62
N THR A 2 -24.99 16.55 -3.53
CA THR A 2 -23.78 17.35 -3.31
C THR A 2 -22.70 16.83 -4.27
N SER A 3 -22.10 17.72 -5.07
CA SER A 3 -21.00 17.41 -5.98
C SER A 3 -19.68 17.98 -5.43
N PHE A 4 -18.59 17.24 -5.59
CA PHE A 4 -17.24 17.65 -5.20
C PHE A 4 -16.27 17.45 -6.37
N ARG A 5 -15.48 18.48 -6.70
CA ARG A 5 -14.46 18.40 -7.75
C ARG A 5 -13.31 17.49 -7.32
N LEU A 6 -12.78 16.71 -8.26
CA LEU A 6 -11.51 16.01 -8.07
C LEU A 6 -10.36 17.00 -8.09
N ASN A 7 -9.37 16.80 -7.20
CA ASN A 7 -8.10 17.50 -7.36
C ASN A 7 -7.33 16.89 -8.56
N PRO A 8 -6.36 17.62 -9.15
CA PRO A 8 -5.64 17.15 -10.34
C PRO A 8 -4.91 15.80 -10.17
N LEU A 9 -4.40 15.52 -8.96
CA LEU A 9 -3.68 14.28 -8.68
C LEU A 9 -4.63 13.08 -8.58
N ASP A 10 -5.83 13.28 -8.00
CA ASP A 10 -6.88 12.27 -7.95
C ASP A 10 -7.40 11.94 -9.36
N ALA A 11 -7.54 12.95 -10.22
CA ALA A 11 -7.91 12.77 -11.62
C ALA A 11 -6.84 11.99 -12.41
N ALA A 12 -5.55 12.24 -12.16
CA ALA A 12 -4.46 11.53 -12.81
C ALA A 12 -4.49 10.01 -12.55
N TRP A 13 -4.91 9.57 -11.35
CA TRP A 13 -5.12 8.15 -11.06
C TRP A 13 -6.24 7.53 -11.91
N LEU A 14 -7.29 8.28 -12.24
CA LEU A 14 -8.33 7.77 -13.14
C LEU A 14 -7.83 7.68 -14.59
N PHE A 15 -7.09 8.69 -15.05
CA PHE A 15 -6.60 8.73 -16.44
C PHE A 15 -5.49 7.72 -16.74
N THR A 16 -4.69 7.35 -15.75
CA THR A 16 -3.59 6.39 -15.91
C THR A 16 -4.00 4.96 -15.60
N GLU A 17 -5.24 4.73 -15.17
CA GLU A 17 -5.75 3.40 -14.90
C GLU A 17 -5.95 2.61 -16.20
N SER A 18 -5.63 1.32 -16.16
CA SER A 18 -5.98 0.38 -17.22
C SER A 18 -6.30 -0.98 -16.63
N ARG A 19 -6.86 -1.90 -17.43
CA ARG A 19 -7.07 -3.30 -16.99
C ARG A 19 -5.77 -3.95 -16.48
N ALA A 20 -4.63 -3.63 -17.08
CA ALA A 20 -3.33 -4.16 -16.68
C ALA A 20 -2.73 -3.43 -15.46
N THR A 21 -3.18 -2.20 -15.19
CA THR A 21 -2.67 -1.30 -14.14
C THR A 21 -3.84 -0.67 -13.39
N PRO A 22 -4.66 -1.47 -12.67
CA PRO A 22 -5.71 -0.89 -11.85
C PRO A 22 -5.11 -0.03 -10.74
N ASN A 23 -5.69 1.16 -10.52
CA ASN A 23 -5.14 2.18 -9.63
C ASN A 23 -5.81 2.16 -8.25
N HIS A 24 -5.97 0.96 -7.71
CA HIS A 24 -6.45 0.74 -6.35
C HIS A 24 -5.35 0.27 -5.41
N VAL A 25 -5.48 0.68 -4.15
CA VAL A 25 -4.66 0.19 -3.04
C VAL A 25 -5.49 -0.77 -2.20
N GLY A 26 -4.82 -1.73 -1.56
CA GLY A 26 -5.42 -2.67 -0.65
C GLY A 26 -4.76 -2.65 0.72
N GLY A 27 -5.50 -3.02 1.75
CA GLY A 27 -4.99 -3.35 3.07
C GLY A 27 -5.40 -4.77 3.43
N LEU A 28 -4.43 -5.64 3.68
CA LEU A 28 -4.65 -6.95 4.28
C LEU A 28 -4.48 -6.83 5.80
N LEU A 29 -5.59 -6.94 6.53
CA LEU A 29 -5.63 -6.88 7.99
C LEU A 29 -5.85 -8.29 8.51
N GLN A 30 -4.90 -8.82 9.28
CA GLN A 30 -5.02 -10.16 9.87
C GLN A 30 -5.41 -10.05 11.34
N PHE A 31 -6.42 -10.79 11.75
CA PHE A 31 -6.97 -10.76 13.10
C PHE A 31 -6.88 -12.13 13.76
N LYS A 32 -6.68 -12.11 15.07
CA LYS A 32 -6.89 -13.28 15.92
C LYS A 32 -8.35 -13.34 16.31
N LEU A 33 -8.98 -14.49 16.09
CA LEU A 33 -10.35 -14.70 16.55
C LEU A 33 -10.43 -14.56 18.09
N PRO A 34 -11.51 -13.97 18.64
CA PRO A 34 -11.74 -13.93 20.08
C PRO A 34 -11.64 -15.32 20.72
N PRO A 35 -11.17 -15.45 21.98
CA PRO A 35 -10.98 -16.76 22.63
C PRO A 35 -12.21 -17.67 22.65
N HIS A 36 -13.40 -17.08 22.69
CA HIS A 36 -14.68 -17.78 22.70
C HIS A 36 -15.52 -17.45 21.44
N ALA A 37 -14.85 -17.21 20.31
CA ALA A 37 -15.55 -16.99 19.05
C ALA A 37 -16.43 -18.20 18.72
N PRO A 38 -17.73 -18.01 18.46
CA PRO A 38 -18.59 -19.10 18.06
C PRO A 38 -18.21 -19.59 16.65
N GLN A 39 -18.59 -20.82 16.29
CA GLN A 39 -18.27 -21.39 14.98
C GLN A 39 -18.83 -20.56 13.81
N ASP A 40 -19.94 -19.87 14.03
CA ASP A 40 -20.61 -19.00 13.07
C ASP A 40 -20.12 -17.53 13.15
N PHE A 41 -18.99 -17.24 13.80
CA PHE A 41 -18.49 -15.88 13.99
C PHE A 41 -18.34 -15.09 12.66
N MET A 42 -17.84 -15.73 11.59
CA MET A 42 -17.72 -15.11 10.26
C MET A 42 -19.08 -14.83 9.63
N HIS A 43 -20.04 -15.75 9.78
CA HIS A 43 -21.41 -15.56 9.31
C HIS A 43 -22.08 -14.38 10.02
N LYS A 44 -21.94 -14.28 11.35
CA LYS A 44 -22.45 -13.16 12.15
C LYS A 44 -21.82 -11.83 11.74
N LEU A 45 -20.50 -11.78 11.55
CA LEU A 45 -19.81 -10.59 11.09
C LEU A 45 -20.31 -10.14 9.70
N MET A 46 -20.52 -11.11 8.80
CA MET A 46 -21.07 -10.84 7.46
C MET A 46 -22.49 -10.26 7.53
N ALA A 47 -23.36 -10.85 8.34
CA ALA A 47 -24.73 -10.39 8.53
C ALA A 47 -24.77 -8.98 9.14
N GLU A 48 -23.93 -8.70 10.14
CA GLU A 48 -23.77 -7.38 10.74
C GLU A 48 -23.36 -6.34 9.68
N PHE A 49 -22.31 -6.63 8.91
CA PHE A 49 -21.81 -5.76 7.86
C PHE A 49 -22.87 -5.48 6.81
N ARG A 50 -23.58 -6.52 6.35
CA ARG A 50 -24.67 -6.40 5.38
C ARG A 50 -25.95 -5.83 5.97
N GLY A 51 -26.10 -5.69 7.28
CA GLY A 51 -27.23 -5.03 7.93
C GLY A 51 -27.03 -3.53 8.16
N PHE A 52 -25.79 -3.06 8.24
CA PHE A 52 -25.48 -1.67 8.59
C PHE A 52 -25.70 -0.70 7.41
N ARG A 53 -26.51 0.37 7.57
CA ARG A 53 -26.88 1.27 6.45
C ARG A 53 -26.45 2.74 6.60
N LYS A 54 -25.77 3.10 7.69
CA LYS A 54 -25.17 4.44 7.82
C LYS A 54 -23.83 4.46 7.09
N PHE A 55 -23.58 5.54 6.34
CA PHE A 55 -22.34 5.74 5.61
C PHE A 55 -21.83 7.17 5.80
N THR A 56 -20.52 7.31 5.88
CA THR A 56 -19.84 8.60 5.98
C THR A 56 -18.88 8.78 4.82
N ALA A 57 -18.63 10.01 4.41
CA ALA A 57 -17.59 10.30 3.42
C ALA A 57 -16.21 9.78 3.89
N PRO A 58 -15.34 9.32 2.97
CA PRO A 58 -15.54 9.25 1.52
C PRO A 58 -16.23 7.95 1.05
N TRP A 59 -16.60 7.04 1.94
CA TRP A 59 -17.11 5.69 1.61
C TRP A 59 -18.44 5.67 0.86
N ASN A 60 -19.19 6.77 0.91
CA ASN A 60 -20.42 6.95 0.15
C ASN A 60 -20.25 7.75 -1.15
N ARG A 61 -19.02 8.04 -1.59
CA ARG A 61 -18.79 8.83 -2.81
C ARG A 61 -18.56 7.92 -4.00
N LYS A 62 -19.25 8.19 -5.11
CA LYS A 62 -19.02 7.56 -6.42
C LYS A 62 -18.71 8.59 -7.49
N LEU A 63 -18.09 8.15 -8.57
CA LEU A 63 -17.83 9.01 -9.72
C LEU A 63 -19.11 9.22 -10.52
N LYS A 64 -19.35 10.47 -10.93
CA LYS A 64 -20.35 10.84 -11.91
C LYS A 64 -19.65 11.55 -13.05
N TYR A 65 -19.81 11.01 -14.25
CA TYR A 65 -19.42 11.68 -15.48
C TYR A 65 -20.58 12.57 -15.93
N ALA A 66 -20.30 13.84 -16.19
CA ALA A 66 -21.33 14.75 -16.65
C ALA A 66 -21.75 14.40 -18.09
N PHE A 67 -23.04 14.48 -18.39
CA PHE A 67 -23.58 14.16 -19.73
C PHE A 67 -23.33 15.29 -20.74
N ASN A 68 -22.99 16.49 -20.28
CA ASN A 68 -22.56 17.61 -21.10
C ASN A 68 -21.05 17.53 -21.36
N LEU A 69 -20.56 18.31 -22.33
CA LEU A 69 -19.19 18.40 -22.86
C LEU A 69 -18.07 18.70 -21.82
N ASN A 70 -18.32 18.53 -20.52
CA ASN A 70 -17.31 18.59 -19.46
C ASN A 70 -16.64 17.20 -19.29
N PRO A 71 -15.37 17.03 -19.70
CA PRO A 71 -14.68 15.75 -19.64
C PRO A 71 -14.29 15.33 -18.21
N MET A 72 -14.52 16.18 -17.20
CA MET A 72 -14.10 15.91 -15.82
C MET A 72 -15.18 15.20 -15.03
N ALA A 73 -14.82 14.04 -14.45
CA ALA A 73 -15.65 13.37 -13.45
C ALA A 73 -15.80 14.24 -12.21
N GLU A 74 -16.89 14.03 -11.46
CA GLU A 74 -17.13 14.64 -10.16
C GLU A 74 -17.51 13.56 -9.13
N TRP A 75 -17.16 13.77 -7.86
CA TRP A 75 -17.64 12.92 -6.79
C TRP A 75 -19.06 13.33 -6.41
N VAL A 76 -19.97 12.36 -6.38
CA VAL A 76 -21.32 12.53 -5.84
C VAL A 76 -21.57 11.54 -4.72
N GLU A 77 -22.40 11.95 -3.76
CA GLU A 77 -22.86 11.03 -2.72
C GLU A 77 -23.86 10.02 -3.29
N ASP A 78 -23.59 8.74 -3.06
CA ASP A 78 -24.52 7.64 -3.26
C ASP A 78 -25.27 7.35 -1.96
N ARG A 79 -26.60 7.24 -2.08
CA ARG A 79 -27.50 6.91 -0.97
C ARG A 79 -27.94 5.45 -1.00
N ASN A 80 -27.75 4.76 -2.12
CA ASN A 80 -28.25 3.40 -2.35
C ASN A 80 -27.06 2.45 -2.54
N ILE A 81 -26.26 2.30 -1.49
CA ILE A 81 -25.05 1.48 -1.51
C ILE A 81 -25.42 0.02 -1.30
N ASP A 82 -25.06 -0.81 -2.28
CA ASP A 82 -25.27 -2.25 -2.27
C ASP A 82 -24.14 -2.97 -1.50
N LEU A 83 -24.39 -3.30 -0.24
CA LEU A 83 -23.41 -4.00 0.59
C LEU A 83 -23.17 -5.46 0.21
N GLU A 84 -24.03 -6.09 -0.60
CA GLU A 84 -23.72 -7.42 -1.12
C GLU A 84 -22.61 -7.37 -2.16
N TYR A 85 -22.56 -6.28 -2.94
CA TYR A 85 -21.46 -6.00 -3.85
C TYR A 85 -20.17 -5.65 -3.10
N HIS A 86 -20.24 -4.72 -2.14
CA HIS A 86 -19.06 -4.17 -1.47
C HIS A 86 -18.50 -5.08 -0.37
N VAL A 87 -19.34 -5.85 0.32
CA VAL A 87 -18.91 -6.78 1.38
C VAL A 87 -19.06 -8.22 0.88
N ARG A 88 -17.91 -8.88 0.76
CA ARG A 88 -17.78 -10.24 0.23
C ARG A 88 -17.16 -11.16 1.27
N HIS A 89 -17.36 -12.46 1.07
CA HIS A 89 -16.81 -13.51 1.92
C HIS A 89 -16.05 -14.51 1.06
N ALA A 90 -14.90 -14.94 1.55
CA ALA A 90 -14.04 -15.94 0.93
C ALA A 90 -13.46 -16.87 2.00
N ALA A 91 -13.15 -18.10 1.61
CA ALA A 91 -12.47 -19.07 2.46
C ALA A 91 -11.16 -19.50 1.80
N LEU A 92 -10.12 -19.73 2.61
CA LEU A 92 -8.86 -20.29 2.15
C LEU A 92 -8.94 -21.81 2.02
N PRO A 93 -8.32 -22.41 0.98
CA PRO A 93 -8.13 -23.85 0.95
C PRO A 93 -7.16 -24.27 2.06
N TRP A 94 -7.28 -25.52 2.52
CA TRP A 94 -6.31 -26.13 3.44
C TRP A 94 -4.88 -26.11 2.84
N PRO A 95 -3.82 -25.82 3.63
CA PRO A 95 -3.79 -25.64 5.09
C PRO A 95 -4.15 -24.23 5.58
N GLY A 96 -4.44 -23.29 4.68
CA GLY A 96 -4.82 -21.93 5.04
C GLY A 96 -3.65 -21.10 5.58
N GLY A 97 -2.44 -21.28 5.04
CA GLY A 97 -1.25 -20.54 5.44
C GLY A 97 -1.10 -19.19 4.72
N GLU A 98 0.04 -18.52 4.97
CA GLU A 98 0.35 -17.24 4.30
C GLU A 98 0.50 -17.40 2.78
N ARG A 99 0.81 -18.59 2.26
CA ARG A 99 0.85 -18.87 0.81
C ARG A 99 -0.54 -18.78 0.20
N GLU A 100 -1.50 -19.53 0.73
CA GLU A 100 -2.88 -19.55 0.23
C GLU A 100 -3.53 -18.15 0.37
N LEU A 101 -3.22 -17.45 1.47
CA LEU A 101 -3.66 -16.06 1.66
C LEU A 101 -3.06 -15.12 0.61
N GLY A 102 -1.75 -15.21 0.33
CA GLY A 102 -1.08 -14.40 -0.69
C GLY A 102 -1.61 -14.66 -2.11
N GLU A 103 -2.00 -15.90 -2.42
CA GLU A 103 -2.64 -16.26 -3.69
C GLU A 103 -4.04 -15.67 -3.82
N LEU A 104 -4.88 -15.77 -2.77
CA LEU A 104 -6.19 -15.14 -2.76
C LEU A 104 -6.08 -13.62 -2.88
N VAL A 105 -5.23 -12.99 -2.08
CA VAL A 105 -5.02 -11.53 -2.13
C VAL A 105 -4.47 -11.09 -3.48
N GLY A 106 -3.55 -11.86 -4.08
CA GLY A 106 -3.09 -11.60 -5.44
C GLY A 106 -4.24 -11.61 -6.46
N ARG A 107 -5.17 -12.56 -6.38
CA ARG A 107 -6.37 -12.59 -7.23
C ARG A 107 -7.27 -11.37 -6.96
N LEU A 108 -7.57 -11.08 -5.70
CA LEU A 108 -8.41 -9.94 -5.33
C LEU A 108 -7.81 -8.61 -5.81
N GLN A 109 -6.50 -8.41 -5.65
CA GLN A 109 -5.77 -7.23 -6.10
C GLN A 109 -5.66 -7.12 -7.63
N SER A 110 -5.90 -8.21 -8.38
CA SER A 110 -5.88 -8.21 -9.85
C SER A 110 -7.17 -7.65 -10.46
N THR A 111 -8.28 -7.68 -9.73
CA THR A 111 -9.60 -7.26 -10.24
C THR A 111 -9.80 -5.76 -10.02
N PRO A 112 -9.98 -4.95 -11.08
CA PRO A 112 -10.29 -3.52 -10.95
C PRO A 112 -11.58 -3.28 -10.17
N LEU A 113 -11.68 -2.11 -9.54
CA LEU A 113 -12.93 -1.66 -8.90
C LEU A 113 -13.92 -1.16 -9.96
N ASP A 114 -15.21 -1.42 -9.75
CA ASP A 114 -16.29 -0.80 -10.53
C ASP A 114 -16.46 0.66 -10.12
N LEU A 115 -16.00 1.58 -10.98
CA LEU A 115 -16.04 3.02 -10.77
C LEU A 115 -17.45 3.63 -10.91
N SER A 116 -18.45 2.86 -11.34
CA SER A 116 -19.86 3.31 -11.34
C SER A 116 -20.49 3.31 -9.93
N ARG A 117 -19.78 2.74 -8.95
CA ARG A 117 -20.17 2.60 -7.55
C ARG A 117 -19.14 3.31 -6.65
N PRO A 118 -19.39 3.47 -5.34
CA PRO A 118 -18.35 3.90 -4.43
C PRO A 118 -17.12 2.98 -4.53
N PRO A 119 -15.93 3.47 -4.88
CA PRO A 119 -14.87 2.59 -5.36
C PRO A 119 -14.07 1.99 -4.20
N TRP A 120 -14.71 1.04 -3.51
CA TRP A 120 -14.11 0.22 -2.46
C TRP A 120 -14.76 -1.17 -2.39
N GLU A 121 -14.03 -2.14 -1.85
CA GLU A 121 -14.50 -3.50 -1.56
C GLU A 121 -13.90 -3.97 -0.23
N CYS A 122 -14.62 -4.80 0.52
CA CYS A 122 -14.15 -5.50 1.71
C CYS A 122 -14.43 -6.98 1.55
N THR A 123 -13.38 -7.81 1.61
CA THR A 123 -13.51 -9.26 1.62
C THR A 123 -13.14 -9.79 3.00
N ILE A 124 -14.10 -10.44 3.67
CA ILE A 124 -13.87 -11.24 4.87
C ILE A 124 -13.26 -12.58 4.42
N ILE A 125 -12.10 -12.94 4.94
CA ILE A 125 -11.36 -14.14 4.58
C ILE A 125 -11.25 -15.05 5.79
N GLU A 126 -11.91 -16.20 5.73
CA GLU A 126 -11.85 -17.24 6.77
C GLU A 126 -10.90 -18.39 6.39
N GLY A 127 -10.69 -19.32 7.34
CA GLY A 127 -9.83 -20.49 7.12
C GLY A 127 -8.33 -20.21 7.24
N LEU A 128 -7.94 -19.05 7.78
CA LEU A 128 -6.54 -18.72 8.05
C LEU A 128 -6.04 -19.49 9.28
N GLU A 129 -4.90 -20.17 9.14
CA GLU A 129 -4.33 -21.00 10.19
C GLU A 129 -4.03 -20.22 11.48
N GLY A 130 -3.98 -20.92 12.61
CA GLY A 130 -3.64 -20.32 13.90
C GLY A 130 -4.80 -19.59 14.58
N HIS A 131 -6.05 -19.98 14.30
CA HIS A 131 -7.25 -19.35 14.86
C HIS A 131 -7.35 -17.86 14.48
N ARG A 132 -7.12 -17.59 13.18
CA ARG A 132 -7.10 -16.25 12.60
C ARG A 132 -8.14 -16.12 11.50
N PHE A 133 -8.46 -14.88 11.14
CA PHE A 133 -9.16 -14.51 9.93
C PHE A 133 -8.51 -13.24 9.36
N ALA A 134 -8.90 -12.82 8.17
CA ALA A 134 -8.43 -11.56 7.60
C ALA A 134 -9.55 -10.74 6.99
N LEU A 135 -9.34 -9.43 6.93
CA LEU A 135 -10.08 -8.52 6.06
C LEU A 135 -9.13 -8.06 4.95
N PHE A 136 -9.54 -8.19 3.70
CA PHE A 136 -8.88 -7.53 2.58
C PHE A 136 -9.75 -6.39 2.08
N ILE A 137 -9.30 -5.16 2.31
CA ILE A 137 -10.04 -3.95 1.97
C ILE A 137 -9.33 -3.26 0.82
N LYS A 138 -10.01 -3.08 -0.29
CA LYS A 138 -9.51 -2.42 -1.50
C LYS A 138 -10.23 -1.08 -1.68
N MET A 139 -9.51 -0.04 -2.10
CA MET A 139 -10.04 1.29 -2.35
C MET A 139 -9.28 1.97 -3.48
N HIS A 140 -9.98 2.72 -4.32
CA HIS A 140 -9.35 3.40 -5.46
C HIS A 140 -8.54 4.62 -4.99
N HIS A 141 -7.36 4.83 -5.58
CA HIS A 141 -6.39 5.84 -5.12
C HIS A 141 -6.84 7.29 -5.41
N SER A 142 -7.84 7.48 -6.27
CA SER A 142 -8.52 8.76 -6.47
C SER A 142 -9.51 9.12 -5.35
N LEU A 143 -9.98 8.14 -4.58
CA LEU A 143 -10.91 8.36 -3.46
C LEU A 143 -10.13 8.71 -2.19
N ILE A 144 -9.01 8.02 -1.96
CA ILE A 144 -8.26 8.09 -0.73
C ILE A 144 -6.79 7.71 -0.95
N ASP A 145 -5.87 8.44 -0.33
CA ASP A 145 -4.47 8.05 -0.28
C ASP A 145 -4.21 6.95 0.76
N GLY A 146 -3.05 6.28 0.68
CA GLY A 146 -2.73 5.16 1.57
C GLY A 146 -2.66 5.53 3.06
N VAL A 147 -2.19 6.73 3.42
CA VAL A 147 -2.06 7.17 4.83
C VAL A 147 -3.44 7.49 5.40
N SER A 148 -4.25 8.24 4.66
CA SER A 148 -5.63 8.54 5.02
C SER A 148 -6.47 7.26 5.09
N GLY A 149 -6.26 6.30 4.19
CA GLY A 149 -6.93 5.00 4.20
C GLY A 149 -6.67 4.24 5.50
N VAL A 150 -5.40 4.15 5.91
CA VAL A 150 -5.00 3.54 7.19
C VAL A 150 -5.68 4.23 8.39
N LYS A 151 -5.73 5.57 8.41
CA LYS A 151 -6.40 6.33 9.49
C LYS A 151 -7.91 6.08 9.54
N LEU A 152 -8.59 6.03 8.39
CA LEU A 152 -10.04 5.77 8.37
C LEU A 152 -10.38 4.36 8.83
N LEU A 153 -9.59 3.36 8.44
CA LEU A 153 -9.79 1.98 8.90
C LEU A 153 -9.62 1.85 10.42
N GLN A 154 -8.69 2.59 11.01
CA GLN A 154 -8.50 2.62 12.47
C GLN A 154 -9.71 3.19 13.22
N GLY A 155 -10.52 4.05 12.58
CA GLY A 155 -11.72 4.60 13.22
C GLY A 155 -12.73 3.54 13.66
N ALA A 156 -12.71 2.35 13.04
CA ALA A 156 -13.56 1.22 13.42
C ALA A 156 -12.91 0.28 14.45
N MET A 157 -11.80 0.68 15.05
CA MET A 157 -11.04 -0.14 16.00
C MET A 157 -10.85 0.59 17.33
N ALA A 158 -10.61 -0.19 18.38
CA ALA A 158 -10.37 0.31 19.73
C ALA A 158 -9.11 -0.31 20.33
N THR A 159 -8.58 0.28 21.40
CA THR A 159 -7.43 -0.25 22.14
C THR A 159 -7.80 -1.39 23.10
N SER A 160 -9.08 -1.70 23.26
CA SER A 160 -9.56 -2.83 24.05
C SER A 160 -10.59 -3.66 23.26
N ALA A 161 -10.60 -4.96 23.53
CA ALA A 161 -11.56 -5.88 22.91
C ALA A 161 -13.01 -5.47 23.20
N ARG A 162 -13.31 -5.06 24.44
CA ARG A 162 -14.66 -4.67 24.87
C ARG A 162 -15.17 -3.44 24.14
N GLU A 163 -14.38 -2.36 24.07
CA GLU A 163 -14.80 -1.13 23.38
C GLU A 163 -15.02 -1.37 21.88
N SER A 164 -14.24 -2.26 21.26
CA SER A 164 -14.34 -2.54 19.82
C SER A 164 -15.64 -3.23 19.38
N LEU A 165 -16.43 -3.75 20.33
CA LEU A 165 -17.72 -4.39 20.04
C LEU A 165 -18.78 -3.37 19.62
N GLU A 166 -18.72 -2.16 20.16
CA GLU A 166 -19.75 -1.12 19.97
C GLU A 166 -19.43 -0.14 18.83
N LEU A 167 -18.22 -0.21 18.26
CA LEU A 167 -17.82 0.70 17.19
C LEU A 167 -18.56 0.40 15.89
N PRO A 168 -18.90 1.38 15.04
CA PRO A 168 -19.48 1.10 13.74
C PRO A 168 -18.43 0.49 12.78
N PRO A 169 -18.86 -0.15 11.67
CA PRO A 169 -17.95 -0.53 10.60
C PRO A 169 -17.18 0.67 10.02
N PHE A 170 -16.04 0.41 9.37
CA PHE A 170 -15.13 1.47 8.90
C PHE A 170 -15.76 2.47 7.93
N TRP A 171 -16.79 2.07 7.17
CA TRP A 171 -17.50 2.98 6.27
C TRP A 171 -18.43 3.97 6.97
N ALA A 172 -18.59 3.82 8.28
CA ALA A 172 -19.44 4.64 9.14
C ALA A 172 -18.71 5.26 10.34
N ALA A 173 -17.42 4.92 10.51
CA ALA A 173 -16.61 5.35 11.65
C ALA A 173 -16.08 6.79 11.54
N GLY A 174 -16.36 7.50 10.45
CA GLY A 174 -15.97 8.91 10.30
C GLY A 174 -16.80 9.84 11.17
N LYS A 175 -16.18 10.93 11.66
CA LYS A 175 -16.96 12.08 12.15
C LYS A 175 -17.77 12.61 10.96
N GLU A 176 -19.10 12.74 11.10
CA GLU A 176 -19.88 13.53 10.16
C GLU A 176 -19.16 14.86 10.00
N SER A 177 -18.78 15.22 8.77
CA SER A 177 -18.12 16.49 8.51
C SER A 177 -19.05 17.60 9.02
N ALA A 178 -18.76 18.11 10.21
CA ALA A 178 -19.46 19.22 10.84
C ALA A 178 -19.19 20.56 10.12
N ARG A 179 -18.71 20.54 8.88
CA ARG A 179 -19.01 21.59 7.92
C ARG A 179 -20.48 21.45 7.49
N LYS A 180 -21.38 21.91 8.36
CA LYS A 180 -22.50 22.73 7.89
C LYS A 180 -21.83 23.78 7.00
N ALA A 181 -21.95 23.62 5.69
CA ALA A 181 -21.56 24.64 4.75
C ALA A 181 -22.16 25.94 5.27
N LYS A 182 -21.31 26.95 5.54
CA LYS A 182 -21.76 28.34 5.50
C LYS A 182 -22.35 28.52 4.10
N ARG A 183 -23.67 28.33 4.02
CA ARG A 183 -24.49 28.68 2.87
C ARG A 183 -24.43 30.20 2.79
N SER A 184 -23.60 30.68 1.90
CA SER A 184 -23.76 32.00 1.29
C SER A 184 -23.22 31.90 -0.13
N SER A 185 -23.87 31.08 -0.95
CA SER A 185 -23.89 31.34 -2.39
C SER A 185 -24.95 32.43 -2.60
N PRO A 186 -24.65 33.55 -3.29
CA PRO A 186 -25.65 34.55 -3.61
C PRO A 186 -26.76 33.93 -4.48
N PRO A 187 -27.98 34.51 -4.51
CA PRO A 187 -29.09 33.96 -5.28
C PRO A 187 -28.71 33.85 -6.76
N LEU A 188 -28.83 32.66 -7.33
CA LEU A 188 -28.69 32.44 -8.76
C LEU A 188 -29.92 33.05 -9.46
N THR A 189 -29.72 34.13 -10.21
CA THR A 189 -30.72 34.67 -11.14
C THR A 189 -30.80 33.76 -12.39
N PRO A 190 -31.97 33.67 -13.05
CA PRO A 190 -32.18 32.78 -14.21
C PRO A 190 -31.26 33.04 -15.42
N GLU A 191 -30.52 34.15 -15.44
CA GLU A 191 -29.62 34.55 -16.54
C GLU A 191 -28.20 33.97 -16.44
N THR A 192 -27.85 33.23 -15.38
CA THR A 192 -26.53 32.56 -15.25
C THR A 192 -26.52 31.09 -15.72
N LEU A 193 -27.62 30.60 -16.28
CA LEU A 193 -27.71 29.28 -16.87
C LEU A 193 -27.26 29.32 -18.34
N MET A 194 -25.97 29.04 -18.50
CA MET A 194 -25.24 28.49 -19.66
C MET A 194 -23.95 29.28 -19.85
N PRO A 195 -22.80 28.83 -19.29
CA PRO A 195 -21.55 29.19 -19.91
C PRO A 195 -21.58 28.58 -21.31
N THR A 196 -21.80 29.41 -22.33
CA THR A 196 -21.60 29.03 -23.72
C THR A 196 -20.20 28.44 -23.86
N VAL A 197 -20.02 27.52 -24.80
CA VAL A 197 -18.73 26.84 -25.08
C VAL A 197 -17.58 27.87 -25.16
N ALA A 198 -17.85 29.10 -25.60
CA ALA A 198 -16.93 30.23 -25.60
C ALA A 198 -16.38 30.62 -24.21
N HIS A 199 -17.18 30.61 -23.15
CA HIS A 199 -16.74 30.92 -21.77
C HIS A 199 -15.98 29.78 -21.10
N ALA A 200 -16.31 28.52 -21.42
CA ALA A 200 -15.54 27.36 -20.99
C ALA A 200 -14.19 27.27 -21.71
N VAL A 201 -14.16 27.61 -23.00
CA VAL A 201 -12.93 27.69 -23.81
C VAL A 201 -12.08 28.88 -23.41
N THR A 202 -12.64 30.06 -23.15
CA THR A 202 -11.86 31.21 -22.65
C THR A 202 -11.36 31.01 -21.23
N GLY A 203 -12.12 30.36 -20.34
CA GLY A 203 -11.65 29.98 -19.00
C GLY A 203 -10.52 28.95 -19.04
N ALA A 204 -10.66 27.91 -19.88
CA ALA A 204 -9.59 26.93 -20.11
C ALA A 204 -8.36 27.57 -20.80
N MET A 205 -8.55 28.50 -21.74
CA MET A 205 -7.47 29.24 -22.39
C MET A 205 -6.84 30.30 -21.46
N GLN A 206 -7.57 30.86 -20.49
CA GLN A 206 -7.03 31.75 -19.47
C GLN A 206 -6.21 30.98 -18.42
N GLU A 207 -6.64 29.78 -18.02
CA GLU A 207 -5.81 28.89 -17.19
C GLU A 207 -4.61 28.34 -17.96
N ILE A 208 -4.78 27.97 -19.25
CA ILE A 208 -3.67 27.57 -20.13
C ILE A 208 -2.73 28.76 -20.40
N SER A 209 -3.19 30.01 -20.50
CA SER A 209 -2.33 31.17 -20.73
C SER A 209 -1.64 31.67 -19.45
N MET A 210 -2.24 31.48 -18.27
CA MET A 210 -1.53 31.61 -16.99
C MET A 210 -0.51 30.48 -16.78
N GLN A 211 -0.77 29.27 -17.29
CA GLN A 211 0.22 28.19 -17.36
C GLN A 211 1.26 28.41 -18.48
N ALA A 212 0.93 29.11 -19.57
CA ALA A 212 1.87 29.39 -20.65
C ALA A 212 3.00 30.32 -20.21
N LYS A 213 2.73 31.23 -19.25
CA LYS A 213 3.77 32.06 -18.62
C LYS A 213 4.71 31.27 -17.71
N THR A 214 4.33 30.08 -17.25
CA THR A 214 5.21 29.19 -16.46
C THR A 214 5.94 28.17 -17.32
N ILE A 215 5.57 27.96 -18.59
CA ILE A 215 6.29 27.06 -19.53
C ILE A 215 7.78 27.41 -19.64
N PRO A 216 8.21 28.68 -19.85
CA PRO A 216 9.64 29.00 -19.92
C PRO A 216 10.37 28.77 -18.59
N GLN A 217 9.71 29.04 -17.47
CA GLN A 217 10.27 28.83 -16.13
C GLN A 217 10.40 27.34 -15.81
N LEU A 218 9.41 26.51 -16.19
CA LEU A 218 9.43 25.06 -16.06
C LEU A 218 10.48 24.42 -16.98
N ILE A 219 10.62 24.90 -18.22
CA ILE A 219 11.69 24.47 -19.14
C ILE A 219 13.07 24.85 -18.55
N SER A 220 13.23 26.04 -17.97
CA SER A 220 14.49 26.43 -17.35
C SER A 220 14.81 25.65 -16.07
N ALA A 221 13.81 25.31 -15.25
CA ALA A 221 13.96 24.48 -14.06
C ALA A 221 14.29 23.03 -14.43
N PHE A 222 13.66 22.50 -15.48
CA PHE A 222 13.98 21.19 -16.03
C PHE A 222 15.38 21.16 -16.65
N SER A 223 15.75 22.18 -17.42
CA SER A 223 17.09 22.35 -17.99
C SER A 223 18.15 22.44 -16.89
N LYS A 224 17.88 23.16 -15.80
CA LYS A 224 18.76 23.21 -14.63
C LYS A 224 18.88 21.84 -13.94
N MET A 225 17.77 21.13 -13.75
CA MET A 225 17.77 19.77 -13.17
C MET A 225 18.59 18.79 -14.02
N VAL A 226 18.42 18.83 -15.35
CA VAL A 226 19.23 18.04 -16.30
C VAL A 226 20.69 18.50 -16.30
N SER A 227 20.99 19.79 -16.23
CA SER A 227 22.38 20.29 -16.19
C SER A 227 23.10 19.95 -14.88
N SER A 228 22.40 19.91 -13.76
CA SER A 228 22.94 19.44 -12.48
C SER A 228 23.15 17.94 -12.48
N ALA A 229 22.36 17.19 -13.26
CA ALA A 229 22.52 15.76 -13.49
C ALA A 229 23.71 15.39 -14.40
N VAL A 230 24.28 16.34 -15.14
CA VAL A 230 25.43 16.13 -16.03
C VAL A 230 26.77 16.30 -15.29
N LYS A 231 26.80 16.79 -14.05
CA LYS A 231 28.03 16.81 -13.22
C LYS A 231 28.28 15.41 -12.63
N PRO A 232 29.28 14.64 -13.13
CA PRO A 232 29.58 13.32 -12.58
C PRO A 232 30.35 13.52 -11.27
N GLY A 233 29.82 13.05 -10.14
CA GLY A 233 30.60 12.95 -8.89
C GLY A 233 29.88 13.18 -7.56
N GLU A 234 28.65 13.70 -7.54
CA GLU A 234 28.01 14.15 -6.27
C GLU A 234 26.98 13.17 -5.66
N GLY A 235 26.92 11.90 -6.09
CA GLY A 235 26.09 10.87 -5.43
C GLY A 235 24.56 11.03 -5.53
N MET A 236 24.07 12.06 -6.22
CA MET A 236 22.66 12.25 -6.54
C MET A 236 22.25 11.36 -7.71
N MET A 237 21.20 10.54 -7.54
CA MET A 237 20.69 9.69 -8.61
C MET A 237 19.82 10.51 -9.58
N VAL A 238 20.10 10.37 -10.87
CA VAL A 238 19.37 11.07 -11.93
C VAL A 238 18.06 10.33 -12.24
N PRO A 239 16.89 10.99 -12.21
CA PRO A 239 15.65 10.42 -12.72
C PRO A 239 15.85 9.93 -14.17
N PHE A 240 15.32 8.75 -14.51
CA PHE A 240 15.40 8.14 -15.86
C PHE A 240 16.77 7.57 -16.26
N ASP A 241 17.74 7.53 -15.35
CA ASP A 241 19.06 6.89 -15.54
C ASP A 241 19.13 5.50 -14.88
N ALA A 242 17.99 4.97 -14.44
CA ALA A 242 17.88 3.63 -13.85
C ALA A 242 18.20 2.52 -14.90
N PRO A 243 18.88 1.43 -14.50
CA PRO A 243 19.12 0.30 -15.38
C PRO A 243 17.80 -0.38 -15.78
N ILE A 244 17.70 -0.92 -16.99
CA ILE A 244 16.53 -1.69 -17.43
C ILE A 244 16.66 -3.12 -16.90
N THR A 245 15.63 -3.61 -16.21
CA THR A 245 15.55 -4.99 -15.70
C THR A 245 14.16 -5.58 -15.95
N VAL A 246 13.94 -6.82 -15.50
CA VAL A 246 12.59 -7.46 -15.50
C VAL A 246 11.54 -6.64 -14.73
N LEU A 247 11.96 -5.75 -13.83
CA LEU A 247 11.08 -4.85 -13.09
C LEU A 247 10.47 -3.75 -13.98
N ASN A 248 11.03 -3.47 -15.16
CA ASN A 248 10.78 -2.23 -15.88
C ASN A 248 10.07 -2.39 -17.22
N GLY A 249 9.57 -3.60 -17.50
CA GLY A 249 8.74 -3.87 -18.66
C GLY A 249 7.26 -3.51 -18.46
N ARG A 250 6.44 -3.91 -19.43
CA ARG A 250 4.98 -3.84 -19.31
C ARG A 250 4.46 -4.93 -18.37
N VAL A 251 3.61 -4.51 -17.44
CA VAL A 251 2.84 -5.41 -16.57
C VAL A 251 1.57 -5.93 -17.24
N ARG A 252 1.03 -7.02 -16.69
CA ARG A 252 -0.27 -7.63 -17.04
C ARG A 252 -1.24 -7.51 -15.86
N GLU A 253 -2.47 -7.98 -16.00
CA GLU A 253 -3.57 -7.83 -15.04
C GLU A 253 -3.32 -8.62 -13.75
N LYS A 254 -2.79 -9.84 -13.86
CA LYS A 254 -2.61 -10.73 -12.71
C LYS A 254 -1.51 -10.23 -11.77
N ARG A 255 -1.80 -10.23 -10.46
CA ARG A 255 -0.88 -9.85 -9.38
C ARG A 255 -0.43 -11.07 -8.58
N ARG A 256 0.76 -10.95 -7.99
CA ARG A 256 1.24 -11.76 -6.87
C ARG A 256 1.27 -10.87 -5.64
N PHE A 257 1.01 -11.47 -4.49
CA PHE A 257 1.15 -10.82 -3.20
C PHE A 257 1.95 -11.70 -2.24
N ALA A 258 2.80 -11.08 -1.43
CA ALA A 258 3.55 -11.73 -0.36
C ALA A 258 3.68 -10.79 0.83
N THR A 259 3.84 -11.36 2.02
CA THR A 259 3.96 -10.63 3.28
C THR A 259 5.25 -11.02 4.00
N GLN A 260 5.83 -10.09 4.74
CA GLN A 260 6.90 -10.35 5.70
C GLN A 260 6.77 -9.41 6.89
N ARG A 261 7.18 -9.84 8.08
CA ARG A 261 7.05 -9.06 9.30
C ARG A 261 8.32 -9.12 10.13
N PHE A 262 8.80 -7.96 10.56
CA PHE A 262 9.98 -7.83 11.40
C PHE A 262 9.65 -7.13 12.72
N PRO A 263 10.19 -7.57 13.87
CA PRO A 263 10.15 -6.78 15.09
C PRO A 263 10.83 -5.43 14.87
N MET A 264 10.15 -4.34 15.24
CA MET A 264 10.72 -2.99 15.14
C MET A 264 11.99 -2.85 15.98
N ALA A 265 12.05 -3.50 17.15
CA ALA A 265 13.22 -3.49 18.02
C ALA A 265 14.47 -4.01 17.28
N ARG A 266 14.33 -5.12 16.56
CA ARG A 266 15.40 -5.71 15.75
C ARG A 266 15.93 -4.74 14.68
N LEU A 267 15.03 -4.14 13.90
CA LEU A 267 15.41 -3.14 12.89
C LEU A 267 16.04 -1.88 13.50
N ARG A 268 15.53 -1.41 14.64
CA ARG A 268 16.08 -0.24 15.35
C ARG A 268 17.46 -0.53 15.94
N ASN A 269 17.70 -1.75 16.41
CA ASN A 269 19.01 -2.15 16.92
C ASN A 269 20.07 -2.07 15.82
N VAL A 270 19.78 -2.63 14.65
CA VAL A 270 20.64 -2.51 13.46
C VAL A 270 20.85 -1.05 13.08
N ALA A 271 19.78 -0.26 13.05
CA ALA A 271 19.88 1.17 12.72
C ALA A 271 20.78 1.95 13.70
N ALA A 272 20.67 1.65 15.00
CA ALA A 272 21.48 2.29 16.03
C ALA A 272 22.97 1.93 15.91
N VAL A 273 23.29 0.64 15.74
CA VAL A 273 24.68 0.17 15.61
C VAL A 273 25.33 0.70 14.32
N ALA A 274 24.57 0.80 13.23
CA ALA A 274 25.05 1.36 11.96
C ALA A 274 24.92 2.89 11.87
N GLU A 275 24.52 3.57 12.96
CA GLU A 275 24.32 5.03 13.02
C GLU A 275 23.49 5.61 11.85
N CYS A 276 22.41 4.90 11.51
CA CYS A 276 21.53 5.24 10.39
C CYS A 276 20.05 5.26 10.83
N THR A 277 19.15 5.62 9.91
CA THR A 277 17.72 5.60 10.18
C THR A 277 17.13 4.22 9.88
N LEU A 278 15.98 3.93 10.50
CA LEU A 278 15.24 2.70 10.22
C LEU A 278 14.88 2.56 8.72
N ASN A 279 14.61 3.66 8.02
CA ASN A 279 14.33 3.62 6.58
C ASN A 279 15.55 3.19 5.77
N ASP A 280 16.78 3.53 6.21
CA ASP A 280 18.00 3.11 5.53
C ASP A 280 18.18 1.59 5.65
N VAL A 281 17.89 1.01 6.83
CA VAL A 281 17.87 -0.44 7.04
C VAL A 281 16.81 -1.12 6.16
N VAL A 282 15.59 -0.57 6.08
CA VAL A 282 14.52 -1.10 5.21
C VAL A 282 14.95 -1.11 3.74
N LEU A 283 15.60 -0.05 3.26
CA LEU A 283 16.12 0.01 1.89
C LEU A 283 17.27 -0.98 1.68
N ALA A 284 18.17 -1.14 2.64
CA ALA A 284 19.30 -2.06 2.57
C ALA A 284 18.86 -3.52 2.46
N ILE A 285 17.88 -3.95 3.28
CA ILE A 285 17.37 -5.34 3.20
C ILE A 285 16.55 -5.57 1.92
N CYS A 286 15.84 -4.55 1.42
CA CYS A 286 15.20 -4.62 0.11
C CYS A 286 16.23 -4.73 -1.02
N GLY A 287 17.31 -3.95 -0.95
CA GLY A 287 18.43 -3.99 -1.90
C GLY A 287 19.13 -5.34 -1.92
N GLY A 288 19.43 -5.91 -0.75
CA GLY A 288 19.99 -7.26 -0.63
C GLY A 288 19.08 -8.34 -1.20
N ALA A 289 17.77 -8.28 -0.88
CA ALA A 289 16.79 -9.21 -1.40
C ALA A 289 16.64 -9.13 -2.92
N LEU A 290 16.60 -7.92 -3.48
CA LEU A 290 16.51 -7.69 -4.93
C LEU A 290 17.78 -8.09 -5.65
N ARG A 291 18.96 -7.82 -5.06
CA ARG A 291 20.25 -8.27 -5.59
C ARG A 291 20.22 -9.78 -5.78
N ARG A 292 19.93 -10.53 -4.71
CA ARG A 292 19.85 -12.00 -4.77
C ARG A 292 18.80 -12.47 -5.75
N PHE A 293 17.59 -11.89 -5.72
CA PHE A 293 16.50 -12.27 -6.60
C PHE A 293 16.85 -12.15 -8.08
N LEU A 294 17.55 -11.07 -8.47
CA LEU A 294 17.99 -10.84 -9.84
C LEU A 294 19.25 -11.66 -10.19
N SER A 295 20.20 -11.82 -9.27
CA SER A 295 21.40 -12.65 -9.47
C SER A 295 21.05 -14.10 -9.79
N GLU A 296 20.15 -14.72 -9.02
CA GLU A 296 19.69 -16.10 -9.26
C GLU A 296 18.98 -16.28 -10.62
N ARG A 297 18.66 -15.19 -11.30
CA ARG A 297 18.00 -15.17 -12.61
C ARG A 297 18.93 -14.64 -13.72
N ASN A 298 20.22 -14.49 -13.45
CA ASN A 298 21.20 -13.88 -14.36
C ASN A 298 20.75 -12.50 -14.89
N GLY A 299 19.97 -11.78 -14.09
CA GLY A 299 19.31 -10.52 -14.46
C GLY A 299 19.76 -9.33 -13.62
N LEU A 300 20.82 -9.47 -12.81
CA LEU A 300 21.36 -8.38 -12.01
C LEU A 300 22.16 -7.42 -12.94
N PRO A 301 21.74 -6.15 -13.08
CA PRO A 301 22.50 -5.17 -13.86
C PRO A 301 23.85 -4.82 -13.20
N LYS A 302 24.82 -4.34 -14.01
CA LYS A 302 26.10 -3.82 -13.51
C LYS A 302 25.94 -2.56 -12.64
N LYS A 303 24.92 -1.74 -12.95
CA LYS A 303 24.57 -0.54 -12.19
C LYS A 303 23.53 -0.89 -11.14
N SER A 304 23.63 -0.32 -9.95
CA SER A 304 22.60 -0.43 -8.91
C SER A 304 21.18 -0.11 -9.40
N LEU A 305 20.18 -0.85 -8.87
CA LEU A 305 18.79 -0.44 -8.93
C LEU A 305 18.56 0.85 -8.15
N THR A 306 17.54 1.63 -8.55
CA THR A 306 17.07 2.79 -7.80
C THR A 306 15.67 2.59 -7.24
N ALA A 307 15.45 3.10 -6.02
CA ALA A 307 14.15 3.18 -5.38
C ALA A 307 13.60 4.60 -5.43
N GLY A 308 12.34 4.74 -5.84
CA GLY A 308 11.55 5.93 -5.60
C GLY A 308 10.86 5.82 -4.25
N ILE A 309 11.13 6.79 -3.37
CA ILE A 309 10.67 6.79 -1.98
C ILE A 309 9.71 7.97 -1.80
N PRO A 310 8.41 7.69 -1.58
CA PRO A 310 7.43 8.72 -1.29
C PRO A 310 7.78 9.50 -0.02
N VAL A 311 7.67 10.83 -0.08
CA VAL A 311 7.81 11.74 1.06
C VAL A 311 6.58 12.63 1.15
N SER A 312 6.02 12.79 2.35
CA SER A 312 4.88 13.68 2.56
C SER A 312 5.31 15.14 2.37
N VAL A 313 4.54 15.89 1.60
CA VAL A 313 4.68 17.35 1.45
C VAL A 313 3.59 18.12 2.21
N ARG A 314 2.75 17.41 2.97
CA ARG A 314 1.65 17.99 3.71
C ARG A 314 2.13 18.75 4.96
N PRO A 315 1.58 19.94 5.26
CA PRO A 315 1.78 20.60 6.55
C PRO A 315 1.32 19.71 7.71
N LYS A 316 1.99 19.77 8.86
CA LYS A 316 1.65 18.93 10.02
C LYS A 316 0.23 19.15 10.56
N ASP A 317 -0.34 20.33 10.32
CA ASP A 317 -1.63 20.77 10.90
C ASP A 317 -2.84 20.56 9.96
N ASP A 318 -2.64 19.91 8.80
CA ASP A 318 -3.70 19.66 7.81
C ASP A 318 -4.23 18.22 7.94
N GLU A 319 -5.51 18.07 8.32
CA GLU A 319 -6.22 16.79 8.47
C GLU A 319 -6.94 16.31 7.20
N GLY A 320 -6.79 16.97 6.06
CA GLY A 320 -7.47 16.61 4.81
C GLY A 320 -7.12 15.22 4.27
N THR A 321 -7.96 14.67 3.38
CA THR A 321 -7.84 13.28 2.85
C THR A 321 -7.33 13.18 1.40
N GLY A 322 -6.62 14.18 0.88
CA GLY A 322 -6.12 14.23 -0.50
C GLY A 322 -4.64 13.86 -0.68
N ASN A 323 -4.25 13.48 -1.89
CA ASN A 323 -2.87 13.13 -2.20
C ASN A 323 -1.91 14.34 -2.05
N ALA A 324 -0.89 14.24 -1.20
CA ALA A 324 0.14 15.27 -0.96
C ALA A 324 1.53 14.63 -0.78
N ILE A 325 2.04 14.00 -1.84
CA ILE A 325 3.25 13.18 -1.85
C ILE A 325 4.22 13.68 -2.91
N SER A 326 5.51 13.76 -2.59
CA SER A 326 6.62 13.90 -3.53
C SER A 326 7.52 12.66 -3.48
N PHE A 327 8.58 12.60 -4.28
CA PHE A 327 9.51 11.47 -4.32
C PHE A 327 10.95 11.92 -4.14
N ILE A 328 11.73 11.16 -3.37
CA ILE A 328 13.19 11.13 -3.48
C ILE A 328 13.62 9.86 -4.20
N ILE A 329 14.74 9.91 -4.90
CA ILE A 329 15.32 8.74 -5.58
C ILE A 329 16.62 8.38 -4.89
N SER A 330 16.79 7.10 -4.56
CA SER A 330 18.00 6.58 -3.94
C SER A 330 18.50 5.31 -4.61
N THR A 331 19.81 5.07 -4.58
CA THR A 331 20.39 3.76 -4.91
C THR A 331 19.88 2.69 -3.93
N LEU A 332 19.82 1.43 -4.38
CA LEU A 332 19.62 0.26 -3.52
C LEU A 332 20.92 -0.52 -3.26
N GLY A 333 22.06 0.00 -3.74
CA GLY A 333 23.37 -0.64 -3.76
C GLY A 333 23.34 -2.11 -4.20
N THR A 334 22.54 -2.44 -5.22
CA THR A 334 22.39 -3.84 -5.66
C THR A 334 23.59 -4.36 -6.42
N ASP A 335 24.49 -3.47 -6.85
CA ASP A 335 25.82 -3.75 -7.41
C ASP A 335 26.87 -4.03 -6.33
N ILE A 336 26.69 -3.53 -5.11
CA ILE A 336 27.57 -3.74 -3.95
C ILE A 336 27.29 -5.09 -3.30
N ALA A 337 28.32 -5.91 -3.09
CA ALA A 337 28.19 -7.24 -2.49
C ALA A 337 28.09 -7.18 -0.96
N ASP A 338 28.98 -6.42 -0.32
CA ASP A 338 29.06 -6.28 1.13
C ASP A 338 27.81 -5.57 1.70
N PRO A 339 27.12 -6.16 2.71
CA PRO A 339 25.91 -5.56 3.29
C PRO A 339 26.13 -4.20 3.96
N LYS A 340 27.28 -3.97 4.60
CA LYS A 340 27.58 -2.72 5.29
C LYS A 340 27.90 -1.61 4.28
N GLU A 341 28.76 -1.88 3.29
CA GLU A 341 29.04 -0.93 2.21
C GLU A 341 27.76 -0.56 1.44
N ARG A 342 26.86 -1.54 1.22
CA ARG A 342 25.54 -1.27 0.62
C ARG A 342 24.72 -0.30 1.47
N LEU A 343 24.64 -0.53 2.78
CA LEU A 343 23.93 0.35 3.71
C LEU A 343 24.53 1.76 3.72
N ASP A 344 25.85 1.87 3.74
CA ASP A 344 26.57 3.15 3.72
C ASP A 344 26.27 3.95 2.44
N ALA A 345 26.28 3.28 1.26
CA ALA A 345 25.93 3.89 -0.02
C ALA A 345 24.46 4.36 -0.07
N ILE A 346 23.53 3.55 0.46
CA ILE A 346 22.12 3.91 0.55
C ILE A 346 21.95 5.13 1.45
N ARG A 347 22.54 5.12 2.66
CA ARG A 347 22.48 6.24 3.61
C ARG A 347 22.97 7.54 2.98
N ALA A 348 24.12 7.50 2.29
CA ALA A 348 24.67 8.67 1.60
C ALA A 348 23.70 9.20 0.53
N SER A 349 23.16 8.30 -0.30
CA SER A 349 22.21 8.66 -1.36
C SER A 349 20.89 9.24 -0.81
N VAL A 350 20.33 8.62 0.23
CA VAL A 350 19.11 9.10 0.91
C VAL A 350 19.34 10.47 1.54
N LYS A 351 20.48 10.69 2.20
CA LYS A 351 20.82 11.96 2.84
C LYS A 351 20.85 13.09 1.80
N LEU A 352 21.59 12.90 0.71
CA LEU A 352 21.70 13.89 -0.37
C LEU A 352 20.34 14.20 -1.01
N ALA A 353 19.54 13.17 -1.29
CA ALA A 353 18.22 13.36 -1.90
C ALA A 353 17.23 14.09 -0.95
N LYS A 354 17.28 13.81 0.35
CA LYS A 354 16.48 14.52 1.36
C LYS A 354 16.91 15.97 1.51
N GLU A 355 18.21 16.24 1.59
CA GLU A 355 18.75 17.61 1.68
C GLU A 355 18.32 18.44 0.48
N HIS A 356 18.37 17.88 -0.74
CA HIS A 356 17.88 18.54 -1.94
C HIS A 356 16.38 18.90 -1.83
N VAL A 357 15.52 17.95 -1.48
CA VAL A 357 14.08 18.20 -1.34
C VAL A 357 13.78 19.19 -0.22
N GLN A 358 14.51 19.14 0.90
CA GLN A 358 14.34 20.07 2.02
C GLN A 358 14.81 21.49 1.71
N SER A 359 15.75 21.65 0.77
CA SER A 359 16.20 22.97 0.31
C SER A 359 15.16 23.72 -0.54
N LEU A 360 14.16 23.00 -1.07
CA LEU A 360 13.13 23.60 -1.93
C LEU A 360 12.12 24.42 -1.12
N PRO A 361 11.73 25.62 -1.60
CA PRO A 361 10.64 26.38 -0.99
C PRO A 361 9.34 25.56 -0.98
N ARG A 362 8.63 25.52 0.16
CA ARG A 362 7.38 24.76 0.30
C ARG A 362 6.36 25.04 -0.81
N GLN A 363 6.24 26.31 -1.20
CA GLN A 363 5.33 26.75 -2.27
C GLN A 363 5.67 26.21 -3.66
N ALA A 364 6.89 25.70 -3.87
CA ALA A 364 7.36 25.13 -5.12
C ALA A 364 7.29 23.59 -5.15
N MET A 365 6.95 22.93 -4.04
CA MET A 365 6.96 21.47 -3.92
C MET A 365 5.98 20.78 -4.87
N LEU A 366 4.82 21.38 -5.10
CA LEU A 366 3.83 20.85 -6.02
C LEU A 366 4.36 20.90 -7.47
N GLN A 367 4.89 22.04 -7.91
CA GLN A 367 5.44 22.21 -9.25
C GLN A 367 6.65 21.31 -9.46
N TYR A 368 7.53 21.19 -8.46
CA TYR A 368 8.65 20.25 -8.47
C TYR A 368 8.17 18.82 -8.69
N THR A 369 7.16 18.38 -7.92
CA THR A 369 6.62 17.02 -8.01
C THR A 369 5.97 16.76 -9.36
N VAL A 370 5.17 17.71 -9.87
CA VAL A 370 4.55 17.61 -11.19
C VAL A 370 5.62 17.50 -12.27
N LEU A 371 6.64 18.36 -12.23
CA LEU A 371 7.73 18.35 -13.22
C LEU A 371 8.54 17.05 -13.17
N LEU A 372 8.84 16.57 -11.97
CA LEU A 372 9.52 15.29 -11.76
C LEU A 372 8.68 14.17 -12.40
N MET A 373 7.40 14.05 -12.04
CA MET A 373 6.51 12.97 -12.50
C MET A 373 6.06 13.08 -13.96
N ALA A 374 6.12 14.27 -14.58
CA ALA A 374 5.52 14.54 -15.89
C ALA A 374 5.97 13.57 -17.00
N PRO A 375 7.26 13.22 -17.17
CA PRO A 375 7.64 12.27 -18.21
C PRO A 375 7.08 10.87 -17.96
N THR A 376 7.03 10.43 -16.69
CA THR A 376 6.39 9.16 -16.32
C THR A 376 4.90 9.17 -16.68
N ILE A 377 4.17 10.22 -16.28
CA ILE A 377 2.74 10.38 -16.60
C ILE A 377 2.53 10.38 -18.12
N LEU A 378 3.35 11.13 -18.87
CA LEU A 378 3.28 11.19 -20.33
C LEU A 378 3.48 9.80 -20.96
N THR A 379 4.45 9.01 -20.48
CA THR A 379 4.65 7.65 -21.00
C THR A 379 3.46 6.73 -20.74
N LEU A 380 2.80 6.87 -19.58
CA LEU A 380 1.63 6.09 -19.22
C LEU A 380 0.42 6.48 -20.08
N LEU A 381 0.16 7.78 -20.23
CA LEU A 381 -0.96 8.30 -21.04
C LEU A 381 -0.82 8.00 -22.53
N THR A 382 0.40 7.96 -23.06
CA THR A 382 0.68 7.64 -24.47
C THR A 382 0.78 6.13 -24.75
N GLY A 383 0.68 5.28 -23.72
CA GLY A 383 0.76 3.82 -23.87
C GLY A 383 2.17 3.26 -24.13
N ILE A 384 3.21 4.10 -24.11
CA ILE A 384 4.62 3.68 -24.23
C ILE A 384 5.26 3.32 -22.88
N GLY A 385 4.52 3.46 -21.76
CA GLY A 385 4.97 3.05 -20.44
C GLY A 385 5.54 1.63 -20.42
N GLY A 386 6.67 1.45 -19.71
CA GLY A 386 7.40 0.18 -19.68
C GLY A 386 8.15 -0.17 -20.98
N ARG A 387 8.27 0.77 -21.93
CA ARG A 387 9.16 0.68 -23.11
C ARG A 387 10.32 1.67 -23.08
N THR A 388 10.29 2.63 -22.16
CA THR A 388 11.34 3.61 -21.95
C THR A 388 12.12 3.30 -20.68
N ARG A 389 13.27 3.94 -20.49
CA ARG A 389 13.97 3.90 -19.20
C ARG A 389 13.04 4.41 -18.09
N PRO A 390 12.92 3.69 -16.96
CA PRO A 390 12.03 4.08 -15.89
C PRO A 390 12.66 5.23 -15.10
N MET A 391 11.83 6.08 -14.47
CA MET A 391 12.35 7.11 -13.57
C MET A 391 13.21 6.49 -12.45
N PHE A 392 12.70 5.42 -11.86
CA PHE A 392 13.36 4.59 -10.86
C PHE A 392 12.83 3.15 -11.00
N ASN A 393 13.62 2.16 -10.58
CA ASN A 393 13.29 0.76 -10.83
C ASN A 393 12.06 0.27 -10.07
N ILE A 394 11.88 0.76 -8.84
CA ILE A 394 10.90 0.24 -7.88
C ILE A 394 10.44 1.33 -6.90
N THR A 395 9.16 1.31 -6.53
CA THR A 395 8.68 2.12 -5.41
C THR A 395 8.86 1.37 -4.09
N ILE A 396 9.50 2.01 -3.11
CA ILE A 396 9.57 1.51 -1.73
C ILE A 396 8.98 2.57 -0.81
N SER A 397 7.87 2.22 -0.15
CA SER A 397 7.12 3.13 0.72
C SER A 397 7.09 2.63 2.16
N ASN A 398 7.05 3.55 3.12
CA ASN A 398 6.87 3.24 4.54
C ASN A 398 5.78 4.14 5.13
N VAL A 399 4.68 3.52 5.56
CA VAL A 399 3.52 4.19 6.15
C VAL A 399 3.52 4.02 7.66
N PRO A 400 3.55 5.11 8.46
CA PRO A 400 3.42 4.99 9.90
C PRO A 400 2.02 4.50 10.26
N GLY A 401 1.95 3.53 11.15
CA GLY A 401 0.71 3.06 11.76
C GLY A 401 0.78 3.03 13.30
N PRO A 402 -0.30 2.54 13.95
CA PRO A 402 -0.47 2.58 15.39
C PRO A 402 0.64 1.85 16.13
N ASP A 403 1.10 2.41 17.24
CA ASP A 403 2.10 1.83 18.14
C ASP A 403 1.49 0.86 19.15
N LYS A 404 0.19 0.95 19.42
CA LYS A 404 -0.56 0.09 20.33
C LYS A 404 -1.38 -0.98 19.59
N PRO A 405 -1.59 -2.17 20.21
CA PRO A 405 -2.55 -3.15 19.70
C PRO A 405 -3.95 -2.55 19.58
N LEU A 406 -4.67 -2.99 18.55
CA LEU A 406 -6.02 -2.56 18.23
C LEU A 406 -6.92 -3.79 18.11
N TYR A 407 -8.20 -3.61 18.38
CA TYR A 407 -9.21 -4.64 18.34
C TYR A 407 -10.36 -4.20 17.45
N PHE A 408 -10.95 -5.17 16.77
CA PHE A 408 -12.10 -5.02 15.90
C PHE A 408 -13.11 -6.13 16.24
N ARG A 409 -14.31 -5.78 16.74
CA ARG A 409 -15.32 -6.75 17.18
C ARG A 409 -14.78 -7.81 18.15
N GLY A 410 -13.98 -7.36 19.10
CA GLY A 410 -13.29 -8.20 20.08
C GLY A 410 -12.10 -9.00 19.53
N ALA A 411 -11.88 -9.00 18.21
CA ALA A 411 -10.76 -9.67 17.57
C ALA A 411 -9.51 -8.78 17.59
N GLU A 412 -8.39 -9.32 18.03
CA GLU A 412 -7.11 -8.60 18.09
C GLU A 412 -6.53 -8.47 16.67
N LEU A 413 -6.23 -7.26 16.22
CA LEU A 413 -5.49 -7.03 14.99
C LEU A 413 -4.04 -7.44 15.21
N LEU A 414 -3.53 -8.36 14.38
CA LEU A 414 -2.19 -8.92 14.51
C LEU A 414 -1.19 -8.24 13.58
N ALA A 415 -1.62 -7.88 12.37
CA ALA A 415 -0.76 -7.29 11.34
C ALA A 415 -1.58 -6.55 10.28
N THR A 416 -0.95 -5.55 9.66
CA THR A 416 -1.49 -4.79 8.53
C THR A 416 -0.48 -4.78 7.40
N TYR A 417 -0.83 -5.37 6.25
CA TYR A 417 0.04 -5.45 5.08
C TYR A 417 -0.55 -4.63 3.92
N PRO A 418 0.14 -3.58 3.46
CA PRO A 418 -0.33 -2.81 2.32
C PRO A 418 -0.16 -3.58 1.00
N ALA A 419 -1.21 -3.64 0.18
CA ALA A 419 -1.17 -4.11 -1.19
C ALA A 419 -1.19 -2.90 -2.13
N SER A 420 -0.02 -2.51 -2.61
CA SER A 420 0.15 -1.28 -3.39
C SER A 420 -0.07 -1.48 -4.90
N ILE A 421 0.10 -0.40 -5.67
CA ILE A 421 -0.09 -0.36 -7.12
C ILE A 421 1.22 -0.75 -7.83
N VAL A 422 1.09 -1.49 -8.93
CA VAL A 422 2.15 -1.69 -9.93
C VAL A 422 1.68 -1.11 -11.26
N THR A 423 2.59 -0.46 -11.96
CA THR A 423 2.32 0.24 -13.22
C THR A 423 3.27 -0.23 -14.32
N HIS A 424 2.99 0.12 -15.57
CA HIS A 424 3.92 -0.14 -16.67
C HIS A 424 5.26 0.55 -16.37
N GLY A 425 6.38 -0.19 -16.44
CA GLY A 425 7.69 0.29 -16.03
C GLY A 425 8.07 -0.02 -14.57
N GLN A 426 7.13 -0.53 -13.77
CA GLN A 426 7.32 -0.84 -12.35
C GLN A 426 6.52 -2.08 -11.96
N ALA A 427 7.08 -3.25 -12.24
CA ALA A 427 6.44 -4.56 -12.06
C ALA A 427 6.42 -5.07 -10.61
N LEU A 428 7.02 -4.33 -9.68
CA LEU A 428 7.07 -4.63 -8.25
C LEU A 428 6.89 -3.33 -7.46
N ASN A 429 6.18 -3.43 -6.34
CA ASN A 429 6.06 -2.39 -5.33
C ASN A 429 6.25 -3.04 -3.96
N ILE A 430 7.06 -2.40 -3.11
CA ILE A 430 7.25 -2.82 -1.72
C ILE A 430 6.72 -1.69 -0.85
N THR A 431 5.68 -1.99 -0.07
CA THR A 431 5.13 -1.01 0.87
C THR A 431 5.14 -1.60 2.27
N CYS A 432 5.71 -0.86 3.20
CA CYS A 432 5.81 -1.23 4.60
C CYS A 432 4.81 -0.43 5.42
N GLN A 433 4.30 -1.03 6.50
CA GLN A 433 3.50 -0.33 7.50
C GLN A 433 3.92 -0.74 8.90
N SER A 434 4.20 0.24 9.77
CA SER A 434 4.45 -0.04 11.18
C SER A 434 3.15 -0.33 11.91
N TYR A 435 3.13 -1.35 12.77
CA TYR A 435 1.98 -1.67 13.62
C TYR A 435 2.43 -2.42 14.88
N ALA A 436 2.01 -1.94 16.05
CA ALA A 436 2.14 -2.62 17.35
C ALA A 436 3.54 -3.22 17.61
N GLY A 437 4.60 -2.45 17.35
CA GLY A 437 5.98 -2.89 17.55
C GLY A 437 6.59 -3.72 16.41
N TYR A 438 5.92 -3.81 15.25
CA TYR A 438 6.42 -4.52 14.07
C TYR A 438 6.40 -3.66 12.81
N MET A 439 7.30 -3.97 11.87
CA MET A 439 7.25 -3.48 10.51
C MET A 439 6.71 -4.58 9.60
N ASN A 440 5.58 -4.30 8.94
CA ASN A 440 4.89 -5.26 8.07
C ASN A 440 5.11 -4.88 6.61
N PHE A 441 5.72 -5.76 5.84
CA PHE A 441 6.04 -5.59 4.43
C PHE A 441 4.99 -6.26 3.57
N GLY A 442 4.39 -5.52 2.65
CA GLY A 442 3.60 -6.04 1.55
C GLY A 442 4.38 -5.92 0.23
N PHE A 443 4.49 -7.04 -0.48
CA PHE A 443 5.10 -7.11 -1.81
C PHE A 443 3.98 -7.31 -2.82
N THR A 444 3.72 -6.33 -3.68
CA THR A 444 2.79 -6.49 -4.81
C THR A 444 3.57 -6.52 -6.11
N GLY A 445 3.38 -7.54 -6.93
CA GLY A 445 4.09 -7.66 -8.20
C GLY A 445 3.21 -8.16 -9.34
N CYS A 446 3.61 -7.86 -10.57
CA CYS A 446 3.02 -8.44 -11.77
C CYS A 446 3.32 -9.94 -11.81
N HIS A 447 2.29 -10.77 -11.93
CA HIS A 447 2.41 -12.23 -11.83
C HIS A 447 3.35 -12.83 -12.88
N SER A 448 3.29 -12.35 -14.12
CA SER A 448 4.10 -12.84 -15.24
C SER A 448 5.52 -12.27 -15.24
N SER A 449 5.69 -11.01 -14.84
CA SER A 449 7.01 -10.35 -14.82
C SER A 449 7.84 -10.80 -13.61
N MET A 450 7.19 -11.22 -12.52
CA MET A 450 7.84 -11.58 -11.26
C MET A 450 7.54 -13.03 -10.86
N PRO A 451 8.04 -14.04 -11.60
CA PRO A 451 7.88 -15.43 -11.22
C PRO A 451 8.55 -15.70 -9.86
N SER A 452 7.81 -16.36 -8.97
CA SER A 452 8.24 -16.67 -7.60
C SER A 452 8.62 -15.44 -6.77
N MET A 453 7.94 -14.31 -7.00
CA MET A 453 8.12 -13.06 -6.24
C MET A 453 8.11 -13.26 -4.73
N GLN A 454 7.35 -14.24 -4.22
CA GLN A 454 7.24 -14.53 -2.79
C GLN A 454 8.59 -14.84 -2.13
N ARG A 455 9.60 -15.27 -2.91
CA ARG A 455 10.98 -15.43 -2.41
C ARG A 455 11.57 -14.13 -1.87
N LEU A 456 11.13 -12.96 -2.35
CA LEU A 456 11.58 -11.67 -1.82
C LEU A 456 11.25 -11.50 -0.33
N ALA A 457 10.12 -12.03 0.13
CA ALA A 457 9.76 -12.00 1.55
C ALA A 457 10.76 -12.80 2.39
N VAL A 458 11.23 -13.95 1.89
CA VAL A 458 12.27 -14.74 2.55
C VAL A 458 13.61 -14.01 2.50
N TYR A 459 13.96 -13.48 1.32
CA TYR A 459 15.26 -12.84 1.09
C TYR A 459 15.45 -11.55 1.86
N THR A 460 14.38 -10.80 2.19
CA THR A 460 14.52 -9.65 3.09
C THR A 460 14.85 -10.08 4.52
N GLY A 461 14.38 -11.25 4.95
CA GLY A 461 14.76 -11.82 6.25
C GLY A 461 16.20 -12.31 6.29
N GLU A 462 16.64 -12.97 5.21
CA GLU A 462 18.03 -13.40 5.06
C GLU A 462 18.97 -12.19 4.93
N ALA A 463 18.60 -11.16 4.15
CA ALA A 463 19.38 -9.94 4.01
C ALA A 463 19.50 -9.15 5.33
N LEU A 464 18.46 -9.18 6.18
CA LEU A 464 18.55 -8.63 7.54
C LEU A 464 19.57 -9.40 8.39
N GLN A 465 19.53 -10.74 8.32
CA GLN A 465 20.48 -11.59 9.05
C GLN A 465 21.93 -11.37 8.58
N GLU A 466 22.15 -11.27 7.27
CA GLU A 466 23.46 -10.96 6.69
C GLU A 466 23.99 -9.61 7.18
N LEU A 467 23.12 -8.59 7.22
CA LEU A 467 23.49 -7.26 7.72
C LEU A 467 23.81 -7.28 9.22
N GLU A 468 23.02 -7.98 10.04
CA GLU A 468 23.30 -8.16 11.47
C GLU A 468 24.64 -8.85 11.71
N ASN A 469 24.91 -9.95 10.99
CA ASN A 469 26.17 -10.68 11.09
C ASN A 469 27.36 -9.79 10.71
N THR A 470 27.22 -8.98 9.65
CA THR A 470 28.28 -8.06 9.19
C THR A 470 28.57 -6.96 10.21
N LEU A 471 27.54 -6.49 10.93
CA LEU A 471 27.66 -5.45 11.95
C LEU A 471 28.00 -5.99 13.35
N GLY A 472 28.13 -7.31 13.52
CA GLY A 472 28.33 -7.93 14.83
C GLY A 472 27.14 -7.75 15.78
N VAL A 473 25.93 -7.59 15.25
CA VAL A 473 24.70 -7.42 16.02
C VAL A 473 24.14 -8.79 16.37
N GLU A 474 24.10 -9.15 17.65
CA GLU A 474 23.39 -10.36 18.07
C GLU A 474 21.90 -10.26 17.71
N ALA A 475 21.38 -11.34 17.12
CA ALA A 475 19.96 -11.43 16.80
C ALA A 475 19.16 -11.34 18.11
N GLN A 476 18.50 -10.19 18.35
CA GLN A 476 17.58 -10.09 19.47
C GLN A 476 16.45 -11.10 19.28
N GLU A 477 16.37 -12.07 20.19
CA GLU A 477 15.26 -13.00 20.21
C GLU A 477 13.94 -12.23 20.36
N VAL A 478 12.97 -12.56 19.52
CA VAL A 478 11.59 -12.08 19.68
C VAL A 478 11.11 -12.49 21.09
N PRO A 479 10.54 -11.57 21.89
CA PRO A 479 10.00 -11.92 23.21
C PRO A 479 9.07 -13.13 23.12
N ALA A 480 9.24 -14.07 24.05
CA ALA A 480 8.76 -15.45 24.02
C ALA A 480 7.24 -15.70 23.93
N ALA A 481 6.40 -14.67 23.73
CA ALA A 481 4.95 -14.82 23.56
C ALA A 481 4.56 -15.68 22.33
N ALA A 482 5.47 -15.87 21.37
CA ALA A 482 5.27 -16.73 20.20
C ALA A 482 5.88 -18.15 20.31
N LYS A 483 6.92 -18.36 21.14
CA LYS A 483 7.64 -19.65 21.21
C LYS A 483 6.96 -20.67 22.16
N ALA A 484 6.22 -20.22 23.17
CA ALA A 484 5.65 -21.12 24.18
C ALA A 484 4.51 -22.03 23.69
N LYS A 485 3.88 -21.75 22.53
CA LYS A 485 2.74 -22.54 22.03
C LYS A 485 3.10 -23.65 21.03
N THR A 486 4.29 -23.61 20.45
CA THR A 486 4.68 -24.57 19.40
C THR A 486 5.27 -25.85 19.98
N VAL A 487 5.97 -25.76 21.11
CA VAL A 487 6.63 -26.93 21.75
C VAL A 487 5.65 -27.74 22.59
N ALA A 488 4.73 -27.09 23.32
CA ALA A 488 3.74 -27.79 24.15
C ALA A 488 2.77 -28.69 23.35
N ARG A 489 2.55 -28.39 22.06
CA ARG A 489 1.63 -29.16 21.20
C ARG A 489 2.27 -30.39 20.57
N LYS A 490 3.62 -30.45 20.49
CA LYS A 490 4.34 -31.62 19.95
C LYS A 490 4.43 -32.77 20.97
N ALA A 491 4.36 -32.45 22.27
CA ALA A 491 4.37 -33.45 23.35
C ALA A 491 3.01 -34.14 23.57
N ALA A 492 1.91 -33.56 23.10
CA ALA A 492 0.55 -34.09 23.31
C ALA A 492 0.06 -35.03 22.19
N ALA A 493 0.86 -35.27 21.16
CA ALA A 493 0.50 -36.11 20.02
C ALA A 493 1.37 -37.39 19.97
N ALA A 494 1.23 -38.23 20.99
CA ALA A 494 1.62 -39.64 20.93
C ALA A 494 0.40 -40.49 21.29
N PRO A 495 -0.10 -41.39 20.42
CA PRO A 495 -1.31 -42.15 20.71
C PRO A 495 -1.01 -43.31 21.66
N ARG A 496 -1.67 -43.33 22.83
CA ARG A 496 -1.82 -44.54 23.63
C ARG A 496 -2.86 -45.45 22.96
N THR A 497 -2.41 -46.47 22.25
CA THR A 497 -3.24 -47.60 21.83
C THR A 497 -3.53 -48.48 23.05
N ALA A 498 -4.82 -48.60 23.42
CA ALA A 498 -5.30 -49.59 24.38
C ALA A 498 -6.36 -50.45 23.68
N THR A 499 -6.02 -51.72 23.46
CA THR A 499 -6.87 -52.76 22.87
C THR A 499 -7.91 -53.24 23.89
N PRO A 500 -9.20 -53.43 23.54
CA PRO A 500 -10.14 -54.09 24.42
C PRO A 500 -10.07 -55.62 24.26
N ARG A 501 -9.80 -56.31 25.37
CA ARG A 501 -9.87 -57.79 25.48
C ARG A 501 -11.32 -58.27 25.34
N LYS A 502 -11.56 -59.15 24.36
CA LYS A 502 -12.78 -59.98 24.24
C LYS A 502 -12.88 -60.92 25.44
N ARG A 503 -14.03 -60.94 26.11
CA ARG A 503 -14.39 -61.93 27.14
C ARG A 503 -15.26 -63.01 26.48
N VAL A 504 -14.74 -64.22 26.39
CA VAL A 504 -15.44 -65.42 25.90
C VAL A 504 -16.32 -65.96 27.03
N ALA A 505 -17.61 -66.12 26.77
CA ALA A 505 -18.53 -66.84 27.63
C ALA A 505 -18.46 -68.35 27.31
N LYS A 506 -18.40 -69.19 28.35
CA LYS A 506 -18.64 -70.65 28.27
C LYS A 506 -20.03 -70.97 28.85
N PRO A 507 -20.70 -72.03 28.37
CA PRO A 507 -22.09 -72.31 28.66
C PRO A 507 -22.26 -73.03 30.00
N ALA A 508 -23.39 -72.79 30.68
CA ALA A 508 -23.84 -73.56 31.82
C ALA A 508 -24.58 -74.83 31.34
N ALA A 509 -24.27 -75.95 31.97
CA ALA A 509 -25.01 -77.19 31.87
C ALA A 509 -25.85 -77.38 33.15
N LYS A 510 -27.04 -77.95 32.93
CA LYS A 510 -28.12 -78.35 33.86
C LYS A 510 -29.04 -77.25 34.36
#